data_AF-K2NIF3-F1
#
_entry.id   AF-K2NIF3-F1
#
_cell.length_a   1.000
_cell.length_b   1.000
_cell.length_c   1.000
_cell.angle_alpha   90.00
_cell.angle_beta   90.00
_cell.angle_gamma   90.00
#
_symmetry.space_group_name_H-M   'P 1'
#
loop_
_entity.id
_entity.type
_entity.pdbx_description
1 polymer ?
#
loop_
_entity_poly.entity_id
_entity_poly.type
_entity_poly.pdbx_seq_one_letter_code
_entity_poly.pdbx_strand_id
1 'polypeptide(L)'
;MLSLSLSLSDGARLRVACNDAGGGVLSTAEEYAAAGFGDAGSIDVVGCDACDRDTHCYAPGTASASMKNGVCVCVCGSGGHGEACVPVGAPALPPAAKTTPSVFVREGVTVRSVFAVPADASDVTLRHVVLDGVSPVLYVPWMARDGVRIVVQNVSLLNGAVLYVMGGGGLRGAGAAGSDESGPVELSVCDLEALNGALVLTGTFPAGSMLTVTDSLLVAAR
;
A
#
# COMPACT_ATOMS: atom_id res chain seq x y z
N MET A 1 6.68 -2.36 16.06
CA MET A 1 7.12 -0.96 15.86
C MET A 1 7.25 -0.77 14.36
N LEU A 2 6.54 0.20 13.79
CA LEU A 2 6.82 0.67 12.43
C LEU A 2 8.02 1.61 12.56
N SER A 3 9.17 1.27 11.96
CA SER A 3 10.30 2.19 11.87
C SER A 3 10.22 2.85 10.50
N LEU A 4 9.81 4.11 10.44
CA LEU A 4 9.89 4.93 9.24
C LEU A 4 11.02 5.94 9.44
N SER A 5 12.05 5.88 8.61
CA SER A 5 13.07 6.92 8.49
C SER A 5 12.72 7.79 7.29
N LEU A 6 12.11 8.95 7.53
CA LEU A 6 11.72 9.89 6.48
C LEU A 6 12.73 11.04 6.46
N SER A 7 13.48 11.19 5.37
CA SER A 7 14.29 12.38 5.13
C SER A 7 13.48 13.38 4.32
N LEU A 8 13.18 14.52 4.93
CA LEU A 8 12.43 15.60 4.31
C LEU A 8 13.39 16.70 3.86
N SER A 9 13.31 17.10 2.59
CA SER A 9 14.04 18.27 2.08
C SER A 9 13.54 19.55 2.76
N ASP A 10 14.41 20.55 2.90
CA ASP A 10 14.05 21.83 3.53
C ASP A 10 12.83 22.47 2.85
N GLY A 11 11.83 22.87 3.66
CA GLY A 11 10.53 23.35 3.16
C GLY A 11 9.53 22.29 2.70
N ALA A 12 9.80 20.99 2.91
CA ALA A 12 8.83 19.93 2.63
C ALA A 12 7.53 20.13 3.44
N ARG A 13 6.40 20.00 2.73
CA ARG A 13 5.06 20.15 3.30
C ARG A 13 4.46 18.77 3.51
N LEU A 14 4.21 18.42 4.76
CA LEU A 14 3.53 17.20 5.12
C LEU A 14 2.04 17.47 5.31
N ARG A 15 1.18 16.63 4.72
CA ARG A 15 -0.27 16.67 4.92
C ARG A 15 -0.72 15.33 5.48
N VAL A 16 -1.40 15.33 6.62
CA VAL A 16 -1.67 14.12 7.40
C VAL A 16 -3.11 14.08 7.89
N ALA A 17 -3.69 12.88 8.03
CA ALA A 17 -5.02 12.67 8.60
C ALA A 17 -5.10 11.29 9.27
N CYS A 18 -5.81 11.18 10.39
CA CYS A 18 -6.19 9.91 11.04
C CYS A 18 -5.11 8.86 11.26
N ASN A 19 -3.88 9.25 11.54
CA ASN A 19 -2.86 8.27 11.91
C ASN A 19 -2.97 7.98 13.41
N ASP A 20 -2.75 6.72 13.79
CA ASP A 20 -2.59 6.30 15.18
C ASP A 20 -1.11 6.06 15.46
N ALA A 21 -0.61 6.56 16.58
CA ALA A 21 0.68 6.14 17.11
C ALA A 21 0.61 5.97 18.62
N GLY A 22 1.11 4.85 19.11
CA GLY A 22 1.09 4.55 20.55
C GLY A 22 -0.30 4.22 21.11
N GLY A 23 -1.27 3.83 20.26
CA GLY A 23 -2.63 3.50 20.68
C GLY A 23 -3.55 4.72 20.82
N GLY A 24 -3.17 5.84 20.21
CA GLY A 24 -3.96 7.06 20.15
C GLY A 24 -3.89 7.73 18.78
N VAL A 25 -5.00 8.35 18.39
CA VAL A 25 -5.10 9.12 17.14
C VAL A 25 -4.31 10.42 17.27
N LEU A 26 -3.44 10.68 16.29
CA LEU A 26 -2.69 11.92 16.15
C LEU A 26 -3.56 12.99 15.48
N SER A 27 -3.70 14.11 16.18
CA SER A 27 -4.65 15.19 15.91
C SER A 27 -4.00 16.57 15.78
N THR A 28 -2.74 16.72 16.17
CA THR A 28 -2.01 18.00 16.11
C THR A 28 -0.66 17.88 15.40
N ALA A 29 -0.15 19.00 14.89
CA ALA A 29 1.15 19.04 14.22
C ALA A 29 2.28 18.61 15.17
N GLU A 30 2.18 18.95 16.46
CA GLU A 30 3.12 18.59 17.50
C GLU A 30 3.13 17.07 17.76
N GLU A 31 1.97 16.43 17.76
CA GLU A 31 1.84 14.98 17.91
C GLU A 31 2.49 14.25 16.73
N TYR A 32 2.27 14.72 15.50
CA TYR A 32 2.97 14.20 14.33
C TYR A 32 4.47 14.46 14.37
N ALA A 33 4.90 15.66 14.79
CA ALA A 33 6.31 15.97 14.94
C ALA A 33 6.99 15.03 15.94
N ALA A 34 6.35 14.78 17.09
CA ALA A 34 6.82 13.82 18.10
C ALA A 34 6.81 12.37 17.60
N ALA A 35 5.92 12.03 16.66
CA ALA A 35 5.87 10.73 16.00
C ALA A 35 6.93 10.55 14.90
N GLY A 36 7.87 11.49 14.74
CA GLY A 36 9.01 11.38 13.81
C GLY A 36 8.92 12.25 12.57
N PHE A 37 7.92 13.13 12.45
CA PHE A 37 7.76 14.04 11.31
C PHE A 37 8.27 15.47 11.57
N GLY A 38 9.01 15.69 12.67
CA GLY A 38 9.42 17.02 13.13
C GLY A 38 10.34 17.78 12.17
N ASP A 39 11.01 17.10 11.25
CA ASP A 39 11.88 17.71 10.23
C ASP A 39 11.09 18.31 9.05
N ALA A 40 9.75 18.20 9.03
CA ALA A 40 8.92 18.81 8.01
C ALA A 40 8.92 20.35 8.14
N GLY A 41 9.02 21.05 7.01
CA GLY A 41 8.93 22.52 6.97
C GLY A 41 7.54 23.04 7.36
N SER A 42 6.47 22.27 7.10
CA SER A 42 5.18 22.46 7.75
C SER A 42 4.36 21.17 7.77
N ILE A 43 3.49 21.03 8.77
CA ILE A 43 2.57 19.88 8.92
C ILE A 43 1.13 20.42 8.90
N ASP A 44 0.41 20.09 7.83
CA ASP A 44 -1.00 20.42 7.64
C ASP A 44 -1.85 19.22 8.12
N VAL A 45 -2.43 19.33 9.32
CA VAL A 45 -3.29 18.28 9.88
C VAL A 45 -4.72 18.44 9.39
N VAL A 46 -5.24 17.37 8.79
CA VAL A 46 -6.64 17.24 8.38
C VAL A 46 -7.37 16.38 9.42
N GLY A 47 -8.47 16.91 9.95
CA GLY A 47 -9.27 16.21 10.95
C GLY A 47 -9.91 14.93 10.40
N CYS A 48 -10.17 13.96 11.28
CA CYS A 48 -10.65 12.65 10.84
C CYS A 48 -12.02 12.62 10.18
N ASP A 49 -12.85 13.59 10.52
CA ASP A 49 -14.20 13.72 9.95
C ASP A 49 -14.20 14.56 8.66
N ALA A 50 -13.04 15.04 8.22
CA ALA A 50 -12.91 15.82 7.00
C ALA A 50 -12.75 14.90 5.78
N CYS A 51 -13.62 15.08 4.79
CA CYS A 51 -13.45 14.45 3.48
C CYS A 51 -12.53 15.29 2.62
N ASP A 52 -11.24 15.12 2.82
CA ASP A 52 -10.22 15.80 2.05
C ASP A 52 -9.69 14.93 0.91
N ARG A 53 -9.58 15.52 -0.28
CA ARG A 53 -9.16 14.80 -1.49
C ARG A 53 -7.72 14.28 -1.40
N ASP A 54 -6.82 14.99 -0.73
CA ASP A 54 -5.40 14.68 -0.75
C ASP A 54 -4.96 13.79 0.42
N THR A 55 -5.80 13.65 1.46
CA THR A 55 -5.54 12.72 2.57
C THR A 55 -6.48 11.52 2.61
N HIS A 56 -7.71 11.64 2.12
CA HIS A 56 -8.68 10.53 2.12
C HIS A 56 -8.73 9.79 0.78
N CYS A 57 -8.42 10.46 -0.33
CA CYS A 57 -8.38 9.89 -1.66
C CYS A 57 -6.96 9.90 -2.24
N TYR A 58 -6.73 9.18 -3.33
CA TYR A 58 -5.55 9.34 -4.15
C TYR A 58 -5.72 10.57 -5.03
N ALA A 59 -5.15 11.70 -4.61
CA ALA A 59 -5.34 13.00 -5.26
C ALA A 59 -5.16 12.99 -6.79
N PRO A 60 -4.09 12.39 -7.37
CA PRO A 60 -3.89 12.41 -8.82
C PRO A 60 -5.00 11.69 -9.60
N GLY A 61 -5.66 10.68 -9.00
CA GLY A 61 -6.77 9.95 -9.63
C GLY A 61 -8.16 10.45 -9.25
N THR A 62 -8.26 11.47 -8.39
CA THR A 62 -9.54 11.93 -7.84
C THR A 62 -10.01 13.23 -8.50
N ALA A 63 -11.21 13.20 -9.10
CA ALA A 63 -11.84 14.39 -9.67
C ALA A 63 -12.45 15.28 -8.58
N SER A 64 -13.12 14.70 -7.59
CA SER A 64 -13.66 15.42 -6.43
C SER A 64 -13.84 14.51 -5.21
N ALA A 65 -13.86 15.09 -4.01
CA ALA A 65 -14.14 14.38 -2.76
C ALA A 65 -15.24 15.13 -2.00
N SER A 66 -16.20 14.41 -1.42
CA SER A 66 -17.29 15.02 -0.66
C SER A 66 -17.86 14.09 0.41
N MET A 67 -18.29 14.65 1.54
CA MET A 67 -19.02 13.90 2.56
C MET A 67 -20.43 13.54 2.07
N LYS A 68 -20.79 12.25 2.16
CA LYS A 68 -22.14 11.74 1.91
C LYS A 68 -22.55 10.81 3.04
N ASN A 69 -23.61 11.16 3.78
CA ASN A 69 -24.13 10.37 4.90
C ASN A 69 -23.08 9.97 5.94
N GLY A 70 -22.14 10.87 6.27
CA GLY A 70 -21.08 10.60 7.24
C GLY A 70 -19.90 9.79 6.70
N VAL A 71 -19.89 9.45 5.40
CA VAL A 71 -18.79 8.75 4.74
C VAL A 71 -18.17 9.66 3.69
N CYS A 72 -16.84 9.75 3.64
CA CYS A 72 -16.16 10.46 2.57
C CYS A 72 -16.24 9.64 1.28
N VAL A 73 -16.71 10.28 0.21
CA VAL A 73 -16.85 9.64 -1.11
C VAL A 73 -15.93 10.35 -2.09
N CYS A 74 -14.98 9.59 -2.64
CA CYS A 74 -14.10 10.01 -3.72
C CYS A 74 -14.79 9.74 -5.07
N VAL A 75 -14.91 10.76 -5.90
CA VAL A 75 -15.31 10.66 -7.30
C VAL A 75 -14.07 10.61 -8.16
N CYS A 76 -13.87 9.50 -8.86
CA CYS A 76 -12.64 9.27 -9.61
C CYS A 76 -12.63 10.06 -10.92
N GLY A 77 -11.46 10.61 -11.24
CA GLY A 77 -11.17 11.16 -12.56
C GLY A 77 -10.76 10.07 -13.54
N SER A 78 -10.22 10.48 -14.70
CA SER A 78 -9.67 9.54 -15.67
C SER A 78 -8.53 8.73 -15.08
N GLY A 79 -8.65 7.41 -15.07
CA GLY A 79 -7.62 6.50 -14.55
C GLY A 79 -7.68 6.24 -13.04
N GLY A 80 -8.58 6.91 -12.30
CA GLY A 80 -8.83 6.57 -10.89
C GLY A 80 -9.82 5.41 -10.76
N HIS A 81 -9.55 4.49 -9.85
CA HIS A 81 -10.36 3.30 -9.64
C HIS A 81 -10.64 3.03 -8.15
N GLY A 82 -11.77 2.39 -7.86
CA GLY A 82 -12.16 2.00 -6.50
C GLY A 82 -12.60 3.16 -5.61
N GLU A 83 -12.78 2.90 -4.32
CA GLU A 83 -13.32 3.87 -3.36
C GLU A 83 -12.34 5.02 -3.05
N ALA A 84 -11.05 4.81 -3.23
CA ALA A 84 -10.00 5.81 -3.02
C ALA A 84 -9.43 6.40 -4.32
N CYS A 85 -9.96 6.04 -5.49
CA CYS A 85 -9.53 6.55 -6.80
C CYS A 85 -8.05 6.39 -7.14
N VAL A 86 -7.47 5.28 -6.69
CA VAL A 86 -6.10 4.87 -6.96
C VAL A 86 -5.88 4.59 -8.46
N PRO A 87 -4.64 4.69 -8.99
CA PRO A 87 -4.35 4.62 -10.43
C PRO A 87 -4.85 3.37 -11.16
N VAL A 88 -5.11 2.26 -10.44
CA VAL A 88 -5.52 0.98 -11.04
C VAL A 88 -6.52 0.27 -10.14
N GLY A 89 -7.55 -0.34 -10.73
CA GLY A 89 -8.50 -1.18 -10.01
C GLY A 89 -7.89 -2.53 -9.63
N ALA A 90 -8.31 -3.11 -8.50
CA ALA A 90 -7.84 -4.42 -8.09
C ALA A 90 -8.08 -5.47 -9.20
N PRO A 91 -7.05 -6.18 -9.70
CA PRO A 91 -7.18 -7.26 -10.66
C PRO A 91 -7.95 -8.44 -10.06
N ALA A 92 -8.74 -9.12 -10.89
CA ALA A 92 -9.41 -10.36 -10.49
C ALA A 92 -8.36 -11.46 -10.24
N LEU A 93 -8.48 -12.15 -9.11
CA LEU A 93 -7.61 -13.30 -8.80
C LEU A 93 -7.96 -14.49 -9.72
N PRO A 94 -6.96 -15.25 -10.21
CA PRO A 94 -7.20 -16.53 -10.87
C PRO A 94 -7.81 -17.55 -9.87
N PRO A 95 -8.46 -18.63 -10.29
CA PRO A 95 -9.01 -19.66 -9.38
C PRO A 95 -7.95 -20.43 -8.60
N ALA A 96 -8.30 -20.90 -7.40
CA ALA A 96 -7.35 -21.44 -6.42
C ALA A 96 -6.85 -22.83 -6.85
N ALA A 97 -5.53 -22.99 -6.97
CA ALA A 97 -4.89 -24.29 -7.18
C ALA A 97 -4.40 -24.86 -5.84
N LYS A 98 -4.49 -26.19 -5.68
CA LYS A 98 -4.01 -26.93 -4.51
C LYS A 98 -2.65 -27.55 -4.83
N THR A 99 -1.55 -27.04 -4.27
CA THR A 99 -0.22 -27.70 -4.31
C THR A 99 0.72 -27.17 -3.20
N THR A 100 1.88 -27.82 -3.08
CA THR A 100 2.98 -27.66 -2.10
C THR A 100 3.55 -26.23 -2.03
N PRO A 101 4.09 -25.77 -0.87
CA PRO A 101 4.68 -24.44 -0.75
C PRO A 101 5.68 -24.15 -1.88
N SER A 102 5.46 -23.03 -2.57
CA SER A 102 6.22 -22.64 -3.76
C SER A 102 6.97 -21.32 -3.55
N VAL A 103 8.06 -21.11 -4.29
CA VAL A 103 8.83 -19.87 -4.28
C VAL A 103 8.54 -19.11 -5.57
N PHE A 104 8.17 -17.84 -5.46
CA PHE A 104 7.96 -16.94 -6.60
C PHE A 104 9.03 -15.85 -6.63
N VAL A 105 9.80 -15.77 -7.74
CA VAL A 105 10.84 -14.75 -7.91
C VAL A 105 10.65 -14.00 -9.23
N ARG A 106 10.76 -12.67 -9.16
CA ARG A 106 11.00 -11.79 -10.30
C ARG A 106 12.25 -10.98 -10.06
N GLU A 107 13.20 -11.11 -10.96
CA GLU A 107 14.47 -10.41 -10.85
C GLU A 107 14.94 -9.82 -12.17
N GLY A 108 15.42 -8.57 -12.14
CA GLY A 108 16.12 -7.93 -13.26
C GLY A 108 15.24 -7.68 -14.49
N VAL A 109 13.94 -7.45 -14.28
CA VAL A 109 12.94 -7.34 -15.36
C VAL A 109 12.14 -6.06 -15.28
N THR A 110 11.76 -5.54 -16.46
CA THR A 110 10.70 -4.54 -16.58
C THR A 110 9.38 -5.23 -16.85
N VAL A 111 8.41 -5.03 -15.98
CA VAL A 111 7.07 -5.61 -16.04
C VAL A 111 6.11 -4.57 -16.60
N ARG A 112 5.54 -4.89 -17.76
CA ARG A 112 4.52 -4.08 -18.45
C ARG A 112 3.15 -4.77 -18.55
N SER A 113 3.02 -5.93 -17.91
CA SER A 113 1.76 -6.68 -17.78
C SER A 113 1.63 -7.26 -16.38
N VAL A 114 0.40 -7.33 -15.86
CA VAL A 114 0.13 -7.92 -14.54
C VAL A 114 0.61 -9.38 -14.50
N PHE A 115 1.17 -9.81 -13.38
CA PHE A 115 1.50 -11.22 -13.10
C PHE A 115 0.70 -11.73 -11.91
N ALA A 116 0.45 -13.04 -11.88
CA ALA A 116 -0.16 -13.69 -10.74
C ALA A 116 0.90 -14.38 -9.90
N VAL A 117 0.83 -14.20 -8.58
CA VAL A 117 1.59 -15.00 -7.62
C VAL A 117 0.80 -16.29 -7.34
N PRO A 118 1.45 -17.46 -7.31
CA PRO A 118 0.80 -18.72 -6.96
C PRO A 118 0.12 -18.67 -5.58
N ALA A 119 -0.98 -19.41 -5.42
CA ALA A 119 -1.72 -19.51 -4.15
C ALA A 119 -0.94 -20.20 -3.03
N ASP A 120 0.02 -21.04 -3.40
CA ASP A 120 0.84 -21.78 -2.46
C ASP A 120 2.19 -21.09 -2.19
N ALA A 121 2.38 -19.84 -2.66
CA ALA A 121 3.63 -19.14 -2.47
C ALA A 121 3.87 -18.88 -0.98
N SER A 122 4.95 -19.43 -0.41
CA SER A 122 5.44 -19.10 0.93
C SER A 122 6.51 -18.00 0.88
N ASP A 123 7.12 -17.81 -0.29
CA ASP A 123 8.19 -16.84 -0.51
C ASP A 123 7.96 -16.11 -1.84
N VAL A 124 7.88 -14.79 -1.77
CA VAL A 124 7.69 -13.89 -2.91
C VAL A 124 8.84 -12.89 -2.93
N THR A 125 9.64 -12.87 -3.99
CA THR A 125 10.76 -11.93 -4.14
C THR A 125 10.62 -11.13 -5.43
N LEU A 126 10.60 -9.80 -5.31
CA LEU A 126 10.76 -8.84 -6.40
C LEU A 126 12.09 -8.12 -6.19
N ARG A 127 13.06 -8.30 -7.08
CA ARG A 127 14.40 -7.70 -6.95
C ARG A 127 14.88 -7.05 -8.25
N HIS A 128 15.36 -5.81 -8.24
CA HIS A 128 15.74 -5.11 -9.48
C HIS A 128 14.61 -5.10 -10.51
N VAL A 129 13.38 -4.79 -10.07
CA VAL A 129 12.18 -4.83 -10.92
C VAL A 129 11.72 -3.42 -11.23
N VAL A 130 11.37 -3.17 -12.49
CA VAL A 130 10.68 -1.94 -12.88
C VAL A 130 9.22 -2.29 -13.18
N LEU A 131 8.29 -1.75 -12.40
CA LEU A 131 6.86 -1.80 -12.70
C LEU A 131 6.50 -0.55 -13.51
N ASP A 132 6.06 -0.74 -14.75
CA ASP A 132 5.83 0.34 -15.71
C ASP A 132 4.35 0.37 -16.10
N GLY A 133 3.59 1.27 -15.47
CA GLY A 133 2.15 1.44 -15.71
C GLY A 133 1.29 0.23 -15.31
N VAL A 134 1.80 -0.66 -14.47
CA VAL A 134 1.12 -1.88 -14.00
C VAL A 134 0.89 -1.88 -12.51
N SER A 135 -0.13 -2.60 -12.07
CA SER A 135 -0.43 -2.73 -10.64
C SER A 135 -0.61 -4.17 -10.18
N PRO A 136 0.49 -4.87 -9.88
CA PRO A 136 0.42 -6.21 -9.33
C PRO A 136 -0.16 -6.18 -7.91
N VAL A 137 -0.90 -7.24 -7.56
CA VAL A 137 -1.45 -7.43 -6.22
C VAL A 137 -0.88 -8.69 -5.60
N LEU A 138 -0.25 -8.50 -4.44
CA LEU A 138 0.19 -9.55 -3.55
C LEU A 138 -0.90 -9.77 -2.49
N TYR A 139 -1.86 -10.64 -2.78
CA TYR A 139 -2.97 -10.93 -1.86
C TYR A 139 -2.58 -12.04 -0.89
N VAL A 140 -2.33 -11.68 0.37
CA VAL A 140 -1.82 -12.55 1.44
C VAL A 140 -2.74 -13.74 1.74
N PRO A 141 -4.08 -13.59 1.91
CA PRO A 141 -4.95 -14.72 2.24
C PRO A 141 -5.01 -15.81 1.17
N TRP A 142 -4.54 -15.50 -0.04
CA TRP A 142 -4.42 -16.44 -1.12
C TRP A 142 -3.13 -17.25 -1.08
N MET A 143 -2.09 -16.73 -0.42
CA MET A 143 -0.75 -17.33 -0.33
C MET A 143 -0.70 -18.42 0.74
N ALA A 144 0.50 -18.96 1.00
CA ALA A 144 0.69 -20.05 1.95
C ALA A 144 0.04 -19.75 3.32
N ARG A 145 -0.83 -20.68 3.76
CA ARG A 145 -1.59 -20.55 5.01
C ARG A 145 -0.72 -20.54 6.25
N ASP A 146 0.47 -21.13 6.19
CA ASP A 146 1.41 -21.20 7.33
C ASP A 146 2.20 -19.89 7.54
N GLY A 147 2.00 -18.91 6.65
CA GLY A 147 2.70 -17.63 6.64
C GLY A 147 3.42 -17.39 5.32
N VAL A 148 3.73 -16.13 5.03
CA VAL A 148 4.39 -15.74 3.78
C VAL A 148 5.47 -14.69 4.02
N ARG A 149 6.60 -14.88 3.34
CA ARG A 149 7.69 -13.92 3.26
C ARG A 149 7.65 -13.18 1.92
N ILE A 150 7.57 -11.86 1.98
CA ILE A 150 7.52 -10.99 0.80
C ILE A 150 8.71 -10.04 0.86
N VAL A 151 9.59 -10.12 -0.15
CA VAL A 151 10.76 -9.27 -0.31
C VAL A 151 10.59 -8.42 -1.55
N VAL A 152 10.69 -7.11 -1.39
CA VAL A 152 10.66 -6.11 -2.47
C VAL A 152 11.94 -5.29 -2.34
N GLN A 153 12.88 -5.44 -3.27
CA GLN A 153 14.20 -4.84 -3.18
C GLN A 153 14.60 -4.17 -4.50
N ASN A 154 15.04 -2.91 -4.45
CA ASN A 154 15.49 -2.16 -5.63
C ASN A 154 14.40 -2.17 -6.72
N VAL A 155 13.20 -1.68 -6.37
CA VAL A 155 12.01 -1.72 -7.24
C VAL A 155 11.55 -0.33 -7.60
N SER A 156 11.40 -0.04 -8.89
CA SER A 156 10.91 1.24 -9.38
C SER A 156 9.45 1.13 -9.83
N LEU A 157 8.59 2.01 -9.34
CA LEU A 157 7.20 2.18 -9.76
C LEU A 157 7.11 3.42 -10.66
N LEU A 158 6.93 3.20 -11.96
CA LEU A 158 6.89 4.25 -12.97
C LEU A 158 5.49 4.35 -13.60
N ASN A 159 5.19 5.54 -14.15
CA ASN A 159 4.01 5.77 -14.99
C ASN A 159 2.67 5.36 -14.32
N GLY A 160 2.51 5.63 -13.03
CA GLY A 160 1.29 5.28 -12.30
C GLY A 160 1.25 3.85 -11.75
N ALA A 161 2.36 3.10 -11.80
CA ALA A 161 2.42 1.75 -11.26
C ALA A 161 2.14 1.70 -9.75
N VAL A 162 1.38 0.69 -9.31
CA VAL A 162 1.01 0.51 -7.91
C VAL A 162 1.31 -0.90 -7.45
N LEU A 163 2.17 -1.06 -6.45
CA LEU A 163 2.38 -2.35 -5.80
C LEU A 163 1.40 -2.47 -4.63
N TYR A 164 0.41 -3.36 -4.74
CA TYR A 164 -0.46 -3.68 -3.61
C TYR A 164 0.08 -4.87 -2.83
N VAL A 165 0.15 -4.74 -1.50
CA VAL A 165 0.22 -5.86 -0.58
C VAL A 165 -1.03 -5.85 0.26
N MET A 166 -1.87 -6.86 0.08
CA MET A 166 -3.24 -6.86 0.57
C MET A 166 -3.47 -8.02 1.53
N GLY A 167 -3.84 -7.68 2.77
CA GLY A 167 -4.30 -8.62 3.80
C GLY A 167 -5.75 -9.08 3.63
N GLY A 168 -6.27 -9.77 4.64
CA GLY A 168 -7.67 -10.23 4.71
C GLY A 168 -8.68 -9.08 4.63
N GLY A 169 -9.87 -9.36 4.10
CA GLY A 169 -10.97 -8.39 4.06
C GLY A 169 -10.80 -7.22 3.08
N GLY A 170 -9.68 -7.13 2.35
CA GLY A 170 -9.39 -6.04 1.41
C GLY A 170 -10.12 -6.09 0.06
N LEU A 171 -10.76 -7.22 -0.30
CA LEU A 171 -11.49 -7.40 -1.56
C LEU A 171 -13.00 -7.52 -1.33
N ARG A 172 -13.80 -6.65 -1.96
CA ARG A 172 -15.26 -6.84 -2.06
C ARG A 172 -15.56 -7.90 -3.12
N GLY A 173 -16.32 -8.94 -2.76
CA GLY A 173 -16.83 -9.96 -3.69
C GLY A 173 -15.95 -11.19 -3.86
N ALA A 174 -14.75 -11.23 -3.26
CA ALA A 174 -14.07 -12.49 -3.01
C ALA A 174 -14.79 -13.19 -1.85
N GLY A 175 -15.73 -14.09 -2.16
CA GLY A 175 -16.35 -14.99 -1.19
C GLY A 175 -15.37 -16.01 -0.58
N ALA A 176 -14.13 -15.59 -0.29
CA ALA A 176 -13.26 -16.34 0.59
C ALA A 176 -13.78 -16.06 2.00
N ALA A 177 -14.53 -17.04 2.53
CA ALA A 177 -14.77 -17.15 3.96
C ALA A 177 -13.47 -16.75 4.68
N GLY A 178 -13.54 -15.66 5.45
CA GLY A 178 -12.44 -15.27 6.31
C GLY A 178 -12.17 -16.44 7.23
N SER A 179 -11.16 -17.24 6.90
CA SER A 179 -10.48 -18.00 7.92
C SER A 179 -9.44 -17.05 8.46
N ASP A 180 -9.55 -16.67 9.73
CA ASP A 180 -8.47 -16.13 10.56
C ASP A 180 -7.26 -17.09 10.69
N GLU A 181 -7.10 -18.02 9.74
CA GLU A 181 -6.11 -19.08 9.66
C GLU A 181 -5.01 -18.77 8.62
N SER A 182 -4.79 -17.48 8.31
CA SER A 182 -3.58 -17.09 7.59
C SER A 182 -2.47 -16.85 8.61
N GLY A 183 -1.33 -17.51 8.42
CA GLY A 183 -0.13 -17.31 9.22
C GLY A 183 0.44 -15.90 9.06
N PRO A 184 1.43 -15.54 9.90
CA PRO A 184 1.99 -14.19 9.91
C PRO A 184 2.68 -13.84 8.58
N VAL A 185 2.66 -12.55 8.25
CA VAL A 185 3.32 -12.00 7.07
C VAL A 185 4.64 -11.37 7.47
N GLU A 186 5.72 -11.74 6.80
CA GLU A 186 6.99 -11.00 6.86
C GLU A 186 7.16 -10.21 5.55
N LEU A 187 6.80 -8.92 5.57
CA LEU A 187 7.01 -8.01 4.45
C LEU A 187 8.27 -7.18 4.68
N SER A 188 9.18 -7.21 3.71
CA SER A 188 10.36 -6.36 3.65
C SER A 188 10.39 -5.61 2.32
N VAL A 189 10.24 -4.29 2.39
CA VAL A 189 10.41 -3.37 1.26
C VAL A 189 11.68 -2.56 1.52
N CYS A 190 12.63 -2.61 0.59
CA CYS A 190 13.90 -1.90 0.66
C CYS A 190 14.20 -1.27 -0.70
N ASP A 191 14.61 0.00 -0.73
CA ASP A 191 14.94 0.69 -1.99
C ASP A 191 13.81 0.62 -3.03
N LEU A 192 12.60 0.98 -2.61
CA LEU A 192 11.45 1.16 -3.51
C LEU A 192 11.35 2.63 -3.91
N GLU A 193 11.43 2.91 -5.21
CA GLU A 193 11.28 4.25 -5.76
C GLU A 193 9.95 4.36 -6.50
N ALA A 194 9.03 5.21 -6.03
CA ALA A 194 7.77 5.47 -6.70
C ALA A 194 7.73 6.88 -7.28
N LEU A 195 7.79 7.00 -8.61
CA LEU A 195 7.58 8.27 -9.32
C LEU A 195 6.17 8.30 -9.90
N ASN A 196 5.28 9.03 -9.24
CA ASN A 196 3.83 9.01 -9.53
C ASN A 196 3.22 7.61 -9.40
N GLY A 197 3.86 6.71 -8.65
CA GLY A 197 3.34 5.38 -8.30
C GLY A 197 2.95 5.31 -6.82
N ALA A 198 2.54 4.12 -6.37
CA ALA A 198 2.23 3.91 -4.96
C ALA A 198 2.58 2.49 -4.47
N LEU A 199 3.10 2.38 -3.25
CA LEU A 199 3.04 1.15 -2.47
C LEU A 199 1.78 1.23 -1.61
N VAL A 200 0.88 0.27 -1.75
CA VAL A 200 -0.38 0.24 -1.00
C VAL A 200 -0.42 -0.99 -0.12
N LEU A 201 -0.40 -0.76 1.20
CA LEU A 201 -0.67 -1.77 2.21
C LEU A 201 -2.14 -1.61 2.63
N THR A 202 -2.95 -2.65 2.47
CA THR A 202 -4.40 -2.56 2.75
C THR A 202 -4.98 -3.89 3.24
N GLY A 203 -6.17 -3.86 3.83
CA GLY A 203 -6.78 -5.00 4.51
C GLY A 203 -6.15 -5.27 5.89
N THR A 204 -6.50 -6.42 6.47
CA THR A 204 -6.05 -6.84 7.80
C THR A 204 -4.91 -7.85 7.70
N PHE A 205 -3.81 -7.59 8.40
CA PHE A 205 -2.68 -8.51 8.52
C PHE A 205 -2.79 -9.33 9.81
N PRO A 206 -2.52 -10.66 9.78
CA PRO A 206 -2.60 -11.51 10.97
C PRO A 206 -1.68 -11.06 12.11
N ALA A 207 -2.04 -11.38 13.35
CA ALA A 207 -1.19 -11.13 14.52
C ALA A 207 0.18 -11.80 14.36
N GLY A 208 1.25 -11.10 14.78
CA GLY A 208 2.63 -11.56 14.60
C GLY A 208 3.24 -11.21 13.22
N SER A 209 2.49 -10.58 12.32
CA SER A 209 3.05 -10.04 11.07
C SER A 209 4.04 -8.91 11.34
N MET A 210 5.10 -8.86 10.55
CA MET A 210 6.14 -7.83 10.56
C MET A 210 6.21 -7.18 9.18
N LEU A 211 5.87 -5.88 9.12
CA LEU A 211 5.90 -5.10 7.89
C LEU A 211 6.99 -4.03 8.01
N THR A 212 8.01 -4.12 7.16
CA THR A 212 9.19 -3.26 7.17
C THR A 212 9.30 -2.55 5.83
N VAL A 213 9.47 -1.23 5.85
CA VAL A 213 9.73 -0.39 4.68
C VAL A 213 10.93 0.50 4.99
N THR A 214 12.03 0.32 4.26
CA THR A 214 13.30 1.02 4.47
C THR A 214 13.85 1.58 3.16
N ASP A 215 14.65 2.64 3.26
CA ASP A 215 15.38 3.23 2.13
C ASP A 215 14.53 3.49 0.88
N SER A 216 13.23 3.77 1.05
CA SER A 216 12.27 3.89 -0.06
C SER A 216 11.88 5.35 -0.28
N LEU A 217 11.73 5.75 -1.54
CA LEU A 217 11.38 7.11 -1.96
C LEU A 217 10.01 7.11 -2.65
N LEU A 218 9.05 7.86 -2.09
CA LEU A 218 7.71 8.03 -2.67
C LEU A 218 7.54 9.49 -3.11
N VAL A 219 7.39 9.71 -4.41
CA VAL A 219 7.22 11.04 -5.01
C VAL A 219 5.84 11.14 -5.67
N ALA A 220 5.00 12.01 -5.15
CA ALA A 220 3.78 12.45 -5.82
C ALA A 220 4.06 13.79 -6.53
N ALA A 221 4.11 13.79 -7.87
CA ALA A 221 4.14 15.02 -8.64
C ALA A 221 2.76 15.67 -8.67
N ARG A 222 2.73 17.01 -8.64
CA ARG A 222 1.52 17.84 -8.76
C ARG A 222 1.13 18.05 -10.22
#